data_AF-A0A7X6HSF6-F1
#
_entry.id   AF-A0A7X6HSF6-F1
#
_cell.length_a   1.000
_cell.length_b   1.000
_cell.length_c   1.000
_cell.angle_alpha   90.00
_cell.angle_beta   90.00
_cell.angle_gamma   90.00
#
_symmetry.space_group_name_H-M   'P 1'
#
loop_
_entity.id
_entity.type
_entity.pdbx_description
1 polymer ?
#
loop_
_entity_poly.entity_id
_entity_poly.type
_entity_poly.pdbx_seq_one_letter_code
_entity_poly.pdbx_strand_id
1 'polypeptide(L)'
;MKPNFEEMSRSELKAYVLSHRDDDEAIRIFFSRRNPPDSKATWYGPMTTHEGLPIEENIRIAEEAIKKRVEIDRAKQKQQEDSLRQKLEQEIEEKLRAKIELEVEAKLQQKLEREIEDLMGAIARFLASTSGFSSRLVGSIVLLAIRAGIEGFGDFEDRN
;
A
#
# COMPACT_ATOMS: atom_id res chain seq x y z
N MET A 1 -6.01 -39.13 23.31
CA MET A 1 -4.65 -39.17 22.74
C MET A 1 -3.95 -37.88 23.09
N LYS A 2 -2.67 -37.93 23.49
CA LYS A 2 -1.89 -36.71 23.75
C LYS A 2 -1.48 -36.05 22.42
N PRO A 3 -1.53 -34.72 22.30
CA PRO A 3 -1.00 -34.01 21.13
C PRO A 3 0.51 -34.21 21.01
N ASN A 4 1.05 -34.04 19.79
CA ASN A 4 2.49 -33.99 19.58
C ASN A 4 3.02 -32.61 19.92
N PHE A 5 3.47 -32.41 21.17
CA PHE A 5 4.01 -31.14 21.64
C PHE A 5 5.25 -30.68 20.87
N GLU A 6 5.97 -31.59 20.21
CA GLU A 6 7.16 -31.24 19.44
C GLU A 6 6.83 -30.52 18.11
N GLU A 7 5.64 -30.75 17.56
CA GLU A 7 5.20 -30.13 16.30
C GLU A 7 4.40 -28.84 16.53
N MET A 8 3.91 -28.62 17.77
CA MET A 8 3.14 -27.44 18.11
C MET A 8 4.00 -26.17 18.07
N SER A 9 3.42 -25.09 17.54
CA SER A 9 4.00 -23.75 17.69
C SER A 9 4.05 -23.34 19.16
N ARG A 10 4.94 -22.40 19.50
CA ARG A 10 5.08 -21.90 20.87
C ARG A 10 3.76 -21.31 21.42
N SER A 11 2.97 -20.66 20.57
CA SER A 11 1.65 -20.11 20.94
C SER A 11 0.63 -21.21 21.26
N GLU A 12 0.59 -22.27 20.45
CA GLU A 12 -0.32 -23.41 20.67
C GLU A 12 0.09 -24.18 21.92
N LEU A 13 1.38 -24.46 22.09
CA LEU A 13 1.89 -25.16 23.26
C LEU A 13 1.64 -24.34 24.54
N LYS A 14 1.80 -23.02 24.49
CA LYS A 14 1.44 -22.12 25.59
C LYS A 14 -0.05 -22.22 25.93
N ALA A 15 -0.93 -22.16 24.92
CA ALA A 15 -2.38 -22.26 25.14
C ALA A 15 -2.78 -23.61 25.74
N TYR A 16 -2.14 -24.70 25.31
CA TYR A 16 -2.35 -26.04 25.85
C TYR A 16 -1.90 -26.12 27.31
N VAL A 17 -0.67 -25.71 27.63
CA VAL A 17 -0.15 -25.71 29.01
C VAL A 17 -1.02 -24.86 29.94
N LEU A 18 -1.57 -23.74 29.45
CA LEU A 18 -2.45 -22.89 30.26
C LEU A 18 -3.79 -23.57 30.61
N SER A 19 -4.31 -24.41 29.71
CA SER A 19 -5.55 -25.18 29.92
C SER A 19 -5.33 -26.55 30.59
N HIS A 20 -4.10 -27.07 30.56
CA HIS A 20 -3.71 -28.37 31.12
C HIS A 20 -2.54 -28.18 32.08
N ARG A 21 -2.82 -27.53 33.21
CA ARG A 21 -1.81 -27.11 34.20
C ARG A 21 -1.11 -28.26 34.92
N ASP A 22 -1.67 -29.47 34.83
CA ASP A 22 -1.14 -30.68 35.47
C ASP A 22 -0.41 -31.61 34.47
N ASP A 23 -0.30 -31.22 33.19
CA ASP A 23 0.42 -32.01 32.18
C ASP A 23 1.92 -31.65 32.22
N ASP A 24 2.64 -32.32 33.13
CA ASP A 24 4.08 -32.15 33.35
C ASP A 24 4.92 -32.28 32.08
N GLU A 25 4.47 -33.11 31.12
CA GLU A 25 5.17 -33.31 29.85
C GLU A 25 5.07 -32.08 28.95
N ALA A 26 3.87 -31.51 28.81
CA ALA A 26 3.67 -30.29 28.06
C ALA A 26 4.41 -29.11 28.70
N ILE A 27 4.41 -29.03 30.03
CA ILE A 27 5.15 -28.02 30.80
C ILE A 27 6.65 -28.16 30.56
N ARG A 28 7.19 -29.37 30.70
CA ARG A 28 8.62 -29.66 30.47
C ARG A 28 9.04 -29.23 29.06
N ILE A 29 8.30 -29.65 28.04
CA ILE A 29 8.62 -29.31 26.64
C ILE A 29 8.53 -27.80 26.42
N PHE A 30 7.53 -27.13 27.00
CA PHE A 30 7.40 -25.68 26.93
C PHE A 30 8.61 -24.93 27.53
N PHE A 31 9.13 -25.40 28.68
CA PHE A 31 10.33 -24.84 29.30
C PHE A 31 11.61 -25.19 28.54
N SER A 32 11.75 -26.42 28.02
CA SER A 32 12.90 -26.83 27.20
C SER A 32 13.05 -25.98 25.93
N ARG A 33 11.93 -25.45 25.40
CA ARG A 33 11.88 -24.57 24.22
C ARG A 33 12.08 -23.09 24.55
N ARG A 34 12.63 -22.72 25.71
CA ARG A 34 12.92 -21.32 26.05
C ARG A 34 13.91 -20.71 25.05
N ASN A 35 13.62 -19.49 24.61
CA ASN A 35 14.49 -18.71 23.74
C ASN A 35 14.63 -17.29 24.33
N PRO A 36 15.85 -16.83 24.67
CA PRO A 36 17.12 -17.57 24.61
C PRO A 36 17.16 -18.75 25.59
N PRO A 37 17.95 -19.81 25.31
CA PRO A 37 18.24 -20.85 26.29
C PRO A 37 18.93 -20.22 27.51
N ASP A 38 18.83 -20.86 28.68
CA ASP A 38 19.33 -20.30 29.93
C ASP A 38 20.84 -19.98 29.90
N SER A 39 21.62 -20.69 29.07
CA SER A 39 23.05 -20.41 28.82
C SER A 39 23.33 -19.07 28.14
N LYS A 40 22.32 -18.47 27.50
CA LYS A 40 22.38 -17.16 26.84
C LYS A 40 21.51 -16.12 27.56
N ALA A 41 20.86 -16.49 28.66
CA ALA A 41 20.03 -15.57 29.43
C ALA A 41 20.91 -14.65 30.29
N THR A 42 20.62 -13.36 30.28
CA THR A 42 21.24 -12.42 31.22
C THR A 42 20.61 -12.61 32.59
N TRP A 43 21.40 -13.14 33.52
CA TRP A 43 21.00 -13.27 34.92
C TRP A 43 21.45 -12.04 35.69
N TYR A 44 20.54 -11.45 36.46
CA TYR A 44 20.83 -10.33 37.35
C TYR A 44 20.87 -10.83 38.78
N GLY A 45 21.89 -10.44 39.53
CA GLY A 45 21.98 -10.71 40.96
C GLY A 45 20.90 -9.99 41.77
N PRO A 46 20.74 -10.32 43.05
CA PRO A 46 19.84 -9.59 43.93
C PRO A 46 20.26 -8.12 44.05
N MET A 47 19.30 -7.20 44.05
CA MET A 47 19.57 -5.75 44.12
C MET A 47 19.86 -5.27 45.54
N THR A 48 19.53 -6.10 46.53
CA THR A 48 19.73 -5.83 47.95
C THR A 48 20.29 -7.05 48.66
N THR A 49 21.01 -6.84 49.75
CA THR A 49 21.42 -7.90 50.66
C THR A 49 20.22 -8.46 51.43
N HIS A 50 20.42 -9.54 52.20
CA HIS A 50 19.39 -10.11 53.08
C HIS A 50 18.91 -9.13 54.16
N GLU A 51 19.73 -8.13 54.51
CA GLU A 51 19.38 -7.07 55.46
C GLU A 51 18.69 -5.87 54.78
N GLY A 52 18.43 -5.94 53.47
CA GLY A 52 17.76 -4.88 52.71
C GLY A 52 18.68 -3.74 52.27
N LEU A 53 20.00 -3.86 52.45
CA LEU A 53 20.95 -2.84 51.99
C LEU A 53 21.19 -2.96 50.48
N PRO A 54 21.24 -1.84 49.72
CA PRO A 54 21.51 -1.87 48.28
C PRO A 54 22.86 -2.51 47.93
N ILE A 55 22.89 -3.32 46.88
CA ILE A 55 24.12 -3.86 46.29
C ILE A 55 24.44 -3.03 45.05
N GLU A 56 25.25 -1.99 45.23
CA GLU A 56 25.53 -0.95 44.23
C GLU A 56 26.02 -1.52 42.89
N GLU A 57 26.87 -2.55 42.92
CA GLU A 57 27.38 -3.19 41.70
C GLU A 57 26.26 -3.83 40.86
N ASN A 58 25.36 -4.57 41.51
CA ASN A 58 24.23 -5.22 40.83
C ASN A 58 23.25 -4.18 40.27
N ILE A 59 23.05 -3.09 41.01
CA ILE A 59 22.23 -1.97 40.57
C ILE A 59 22.81 -1.36 39.30
N ARG A 60 24.11 -1.06 39.28
CA ARG A 60 24.79 -0.51 38.10
C ARG A 60 24.67 -1.43 36.88
N ILE A 61 24.88 -2.74 37.05
CA ILE A 61 24.75 -3.74 35.96
C ILE A 61 23.32 -3.74 35.40
N ALA A 62 22.31 -3.71 36.29
CA ALA A 62 20.92 -3.67 35.88
C ALA A 62 20.58 -2.37 35.13
N GLU A 63 21.05 -1.22 35.63
CA GLU A 63 20.85 0.08 34.98
C GLU A 63 21.47 0.15 33.58
N GLU A 64 22.70 -0.33 33.42
CA GLU A 64 23.36 -0.39 32.11
C GLU A 64 22.60 -1.29 31.13
N ALA A 65 22.09 -2.42 31.61
CA ALA A 65 21.31 -3.32 30.78
C ALA A 65 19.97 -2.70 30.36
N ILE A 66 19.30 -1.99 31.27
CA ILE A 66 18.07 -1.25 30.97
C ILE A 66 18.34 -0.18 29.91
N LYS A 67 19.41 0.61 30.06
CA LYS A 67 19.80 1.65 29.08
C LYS A 67 20.05 1.03 27.70
N LYS A 68 20.85 -0.03 27.61
CA LYS A 68 21.09 -0.75 26.35
C LYS A 68 19.78 -1.27 25.73
N ARG A 69 18.86 -1.78 26.54
CA ARG A 69 17.59 -2.27 26.03
C ARG A 69 16.71 -1.17 25.45
N VAL A 70 16.64 -0.03 26.15
CA VAL A 70 15.91 1.15 25.69
C VAL A 70 16.47 1.64 24.35
N GLU A 71 17.80 1.67 24.19
CA GLU A 71 18.44 2.04 22.93
C GLU A 71 18.10 1.08 21.78
N ILE A 72 18.16 -0.23 22.03
CA ILE A 72 17.78 -1.26 21.04
C ILE A 72 16.31 -1.09 20.63
N ASP A 73 15.42 -0.90 21.59
CA ASP A 73 13.99 -0.79 21.32
C ASP A 73 13.67 0.52 20.57
N ARG A 74 14.34 1.63 20.89
CA ARG A 74 14.28 2.88 20.12
C ARG A 74 14.80 2.70 18.69
N ALA A 75 15.91 1.99 18.50
CA ALA A 75 16.47 1.72 17.18
C ALA A 75 15.52 0.87 16.32
N LYS A 76 14.89 -0.15 16.91
CA LYS A 76 13.87 -0.97 16.24
C LYS A 76 12.64 -0.16 15.86
N GLN A 77 12.16 0.70 16.76
CA GLN A 77 11.04 1.60 16.47
C GLN A 77 11.37 2.53 15.31
N LYS A 78 12.56 3.13 15.31
CA LYS A 78 13.02 4.00 14.22
C LYS A 78 13.12 3.25 12.89
N GLN A 79 13.71 2.05 12.87
CA GLN A 79 13.76 1.22 11.66
C GLN A 79 12.37 0.87 11.13
N GLN A 80 11.43 0.55 12.03
CA GLN A 80 10.05 0.28 11.66
C GLN A 80 9.38 1.54 11.08
N GLU A 81 9.58 2.69 11.71
CA GLU A 81 9.07 3.98 11.22
C GLU A 81 9.64 4.32 9.84
N ASP A 82 10.95 4.18 9.65
CA ASP A 82 11.62 4.41 8.38
C ASP A 82 11.08 3.49 7.27
N SER A 83 10.85 2.21 7.59
CA SER A 83 10.25 1.26 6.64
C SER A 83 8.80 1.64 6.27
N LEU A 84 8.00 2.10 7.24
CA LEU A 84 6.64 2.55 6.99
C LEU A 84 6.62 3.85 6.16
N ARG A 85 7.52 4.78 6.45
CA ARG A 85 7.70 6.02 5.69
C ARG A 85 8.03 5.72 4.23
N GLN A 86 8.99 4.83 3.98
CA GLN A 86 9.36 4.43 2.61
C GLN A 86 8.19 3.81 1.85
N LYS A 87 7.42 2.92 2.48
CA LYS A 87 6.24 2.32 1.84
C LYS A 87 5.18 3.37 1.52
N LEU A 88 4.95 4.32 2.44
CA LEU A 88 4.01 5.40 2.23
C LEU A 88 4.45 6.34 1.11
N GLU A 89 5.74 6.67 1.03
CA GLU A 89 6.31 7.47 -0.05
C GLU A 89 6.12 6.80 -1.42
N GLN A 90 6.39 5.49 -1.52
CA GLN A 90 6.15 4.71 -2.73
C GLN A 90 4.68 4.72 -3.13
N GLU A 91 3.77 4.47 -2.18
CA GLU A 91 2.33 4.46 -2.45
C GLU A 91 1.81 5.84 -2.91
N ILE A 92 2.32 6.92 -2.31
CA ILE A 92 1.99 8.29 -2.73
C ILE A 92 2.52 8.54 -4.15
N GLU A 93 3.75 8.15 -4.45
CA GLU A 93 4.34 8.33 -5.77
C GLU A 93 3.56 7.57 -6.85
N GLU A 94 3.20 6.31 -6.60
CA GLU A 94 2.38 5.49 -7.50
C GLU A 94 1.01 6.12 -7.76
N LYS A 95 0.32 6.58 -6.70
CA LYS A 95 -0.98 7.25 -6.85
C LYS A 95 -0.88 8.56 -7.61
N LEU A 96 0.16 9.35 -7.37
CA LEU A 96 0.39 10.60 -8.09
C LEU A 96 0.69 10.33 -9.57
N ARG A 97 1.53 9.34 -9.88
CA ARG A 97 1.82 8.93 -11.26
C ARG A 97 0.55 8.50 -11.99
N ALA A 98 -0.25 7.63 -11.40
CA ALA A 98 -1.51 7.19 -11.99
C ALA A 98 -2.49 8.35 -12.22
N LYS A 99 -2.57 9.30 -11.28
CA LYS A 99 -3.42 10.49 -11.44
C LYS A 99 -2.94 11.40 -12.57
N ILE A 100 -1.63 11.62 -12.68
CA ILE A 100 -1.04 12.41 -13.76
C ILE A 100 -1.31 11.76 -15.11
N GLU A 101 -1.13 10.44 -15.21
CA GLU A 101 -1.37 9.67 -16.43
C GLU A 101 -2.82 9.83 -16.91
N LEU A 102 -3.80 9.64 -16.01
CA LEU A 102 -5.22 9.85 -16.32
C LEU A 102 -5.53 11.29 -16.76
N GLU A 103 -4.93 12.29 -16.11
CA GLU A 103 -5.15 13.70 -16.48
C GLU A 103 -4.53 14.05 -17.83
N VAL A 104 -3.35 13.50 -18.14
CA VAL A 104 -2.67 13.68 -19.42
C VAL A 104 -3.47 13.01 -20.54
N GLU A 105 -3.91 11.76 -20.35
CA GLU A 105 -4.75 11.05 -21.32
C GLU A 105 -6.05 11.81 -21.60
N ALA A 106 -6.74 12.28 -20.56
CA ALA A 106 -7.97 13.06 -20.72
C ALA A 106 -7.73 14.36 -21.52
N LYS A 107 -6.64 15.08 -21.24
CA LYS A 107 -6.29 16.31 -21.99
C LYS A 107 -5.91 16.01 -23.44
N LEU A 108 -5.21 14.91 -23.71
CA LEU A 108 -4.86 14.49 -25.06
C LEU A 108 -6.10 14.09 -25.85
N GLN A 109 -7.01 13.33 -25.25
CA GLN A 109 -8.30 12.97 -25.86
C GLN A 109 -9.11 14.23 -26.20
N GLN A 110 -9.25 15.14 -25.25
CA GLN A 110 -9.97 16.40 -25.48
C GLN A 110 -9.35 17.22 -26.61
N LYS A 111 -8.01 17.26 -26.70
CA LYS A 111 -7.33 17.96 -27.79
C LYS A 111 -7.57 17.30 -29.14
N LEU A 112 -7.49 15.96 -29.19
CA LEU A 112 -7.75 15.20 -30.41
C LEU A 112 -9.21 15.38 -30.88
N GLU A 113 -10.17 15.36 -29.97
CA GLU A 113 -11.58 15.62 -30.28
C GLU A 113 -11.78 17.00 -30.92
N ARG A 114 -11.17 18.05 -30.35
CA ARG A 114 -11.22 19.40 -30.95
C ARG A 114 -10.58 19.46 -32.33
N GLU A 115 -9.43 18.82 -32.53
CA GLU A 115 -8.78 18.77 -33.85
C GLU A 115 -9.63 18.02 -34.88
N ILE A 116 -10.33 16.96 -34.47
CA ILE A 116 -11.29 16.24 -35.32
C ILE A 116 -12.49 17.13 -35.65
N GLU A 117 -13.07 17.82 -34.68
CA GLU A 117 -14.18 18.77 -34.89
C GLU A 117 -13.78 19.90 -35.85
N ASP A 118 -12.61 20.49 -35.67
CA ASP A 118 -12.07 21.54 -36.55
C ASP A 118 -11.87 21.02 -37.98
N LEU A 119 -11.32 19.81 -38.14
CA LEU A 119 -11.14 19.16 -39.44
C LEU A 119 -12.49 18.86 -40.10
N MET A 120 -13.45 18.30 -39.36
CA MET A 120 -14.79 18.05 -39.86
C MET A 120 -15.47 19.35 -40.30
N GLY A 121 -15.34 20.42 -39.51
CA GLY A 121 -15.84 21.75 -39.86
C GLY A 121 -15.14 22.36 -41.09
N ALA A 122 -13.86 22.07 -41.33
CA ALA A 122 -13.15 22.49 -42.53
C ALA A 122 -13.61 21.71 -43.78
N ILE A 123 -13.72 20.38 -43.69
CA ILE A 123 -14.20 19.51 -44.78
C ILE A 123 -15.63 19.91 -45.17
N ALA A 124 -16.50 20.09 -44.18
CA ALA A 124 -17.83 20.63 -44.32
C ALA A 124 -17.89 21.90 -45.18
N ARG A 125 -17.10 22.91 -44.81
CA ARG A 125 -17.03 24.19 -45.53
C ARG A 125 -16.48 24.04 -46.95
N PHE A 126 -15.52 23.14 -47.16
CA PHE A 126 -14.96 22.83 -48.48
C PHE A 126 -15.99 22.14 -49.40
N LEU A 127 -16.74 21.17 -48.88
CA LEU A 127 -17.80 20.51 -49.65
C LEU A 127 -18.94 21.46 -49.98
N ALA A 128 -19.29 22.37 -49.06
CA ALA A 128 -20.29 23.41 -49.30
C ALA A 128 -19.90 24.41 -50.41
N SER A 129 -18.61 24.65 -50.62
CA SER A 129 -18.11 25.60 -51.64
C SER A 129 -17.85 24.98 -53.01
N THR A 130 -17.92 23.65 -53.13
CA THR A 130 -17.64 22.92 -54.37
C THR A 130 -18.92 22.31 -54.93
N SER A 131 -19.45 22.90 -56.01
CA SER A 131 -20.73 22.56 -56.66
C SER A 131 -20.77 21.20 -57.39
N GLY A 132 -19.94 20.23 -57.00
CA GLY A 132 -19.72 18.99 -57.77
C GLY A 132 -19.62 17.69 -56.98
N PHE A 133 -19.82 17.67 -55.66
CA PHE A 133 -19.76 16.43 -54.89
C PHE A 133 -21.11 15.69 -54.84
N SER A 134 -21.05 14.36 -55.00
CA SER A 134 -22.21 13.45 -54.95
C SER A 134 -22.97 13.59 -53.63
N SER A 135 -24.30 13.78 -53.72
CA SER A 135 -25.22 14.00 -52.59
C SER A 135 -25.12 12.96 -51.47
N ARG A 136 -24.69 11.73 -51.79
CA ARG A 136 -24.53 10.64 -50.80
C ARG A 136 -23.34 10.86 -49.85
N LEU A 137 -22.23 11.40 -50.37
CA LEU A 137 -21.04 11.66 -49.55
C LEU A 137 -21.27 12.88 -48.66
N VAL A 138 -21.91 13.91 -49.23
CA VAL A 138 -22.32 15.13 -48.52
C VAL A 138 -23.29 14.78 -47.39
N GLY A 139 -24.34 14.00 -47.65
CA GLY A 139 -25.31 13.60 -46.62
C GLY A 139 -24.71 12.78 -45.47
N SER A 140 -23.75 11.90 -45.77
CA SER A 140 -23.08 11.10 -44.73
C SER A 140 -22.21 11.96 -43.80
N ILE A 141 -21.56 12.99 -44.35
CA ILE A 141 -20.71 13.93 -43.60
C ILE A 141 -21.56 14.92 -42.80
N VAL A 142 -22.68 15.39 -43.37
CA VAL A 142 -23.68 16.22 -42.68
C VAL A 142 -24.25 15.48 -41.46
N LEU A 143 -24.64 14.21 -41.62
CA LEU A 143 -25.13 13.38 -40.51
C LEU A 143 -24.08 13.19 -39.41
N LEU A 144 -22.81 13.07 -39.78
CA LEU A 144 -21.71 12.97 -38.81
C LEU A 144 -21.48 14.28 -38.07
N ALA A 145 -21.55 15.43 -38.78
CA ALA A 145 -21.41 16.76 -38.20
C ALA A 145 -22.57 17.13 -37.27
N ILE A 146 -23.82 16.78 -37.62
CA ILE A 146 -25.01 16.93 -36.77
C ILE A 146 -24.89 16.05 -35.52
N ARG A 147 -24.45 14.80 -35.67
CA ARG A 147 -24.24 13.88 -34.54
C ARG A 147 -23.11 14.35 -33.60
N ALA A 148 -22.12 15.07 -34.12
CA ALA A 148 -21.06 15.71 -33.35
C ALA A 148 -21.47 17.06 -32.73
N GLY A 149 -22.71 17.52 -32.92
CA GLY A 149 -23.21 18.77 -32.31
C GLY A 149 -22.68 20.06 -32.95
N ILE A 150 -22.17 20.01 -34.19
CA ILE A 150 -21.68 21.18 -34.90
C ILE A 150 -22.89 22.01 -35.38
N GLU A 151 -23.19 23.10 -34.67
CA GLU A 151 -24.30 24.00 -34.99
C GLU A 151 -24.10 24.71 -36.34
N GLY A 152 -25.13 24.69 -37.19
CA GLY A 152 -25.15 25.36 -38.50
C GLY A 152 -25.35 24.46 -39.73
N PHE A 153 -25.53 23.14 -39.56
CA PHE A 153 -25.69 22.19 -40.67
C PHE A 153 -27.14 21.83 -41.04
N GLY A 154 -28.10 22.08 -40.15
CA GLY A 154 -29.52 21.74 -40.38
C GLY A 154 -30.15 22.48 -41.57
N ASP A 155 -29.61 23.62 -41.96
CA ASP A 155 -30.14 24.47 -43.03
C ASP A 155 -29.71 24.03 -44.44
N PHE A 156 -28.96 22.93 -44.58
CA PHE A 156 -28.44 22.46 -45.88
C PHE A 156 -29.38 21.49 -46.62
N GLU A 157 -30.31 20.82 -45.94
CA GLU A 157 -31.28 19.93 -46.61
C GLU A 157 -32.37 20.69 -47.37
N ASP A 158 -32.64 21.96 -47.02
CA ASP A 158 -33.71 22.77 -47.62
C ASP A 158 -33.30 23.54 -48.90
N ARG A 159 -32.10 23.31 -49.44
CA ARG A 159 -31.63 23.91 -50.71
C ARG A 159 -31.26 22.86 -51.76
N ASN A 160 -32.22 22.02 -52.14
CA ASN A 160 -32.22 21.29 -53.41
C ASN A 160 -33.57 21.45 -54.11
#